data_AF-A0A137SYP3-F1
#
_entry.id   AF-A0A137SYP3-F1
#
_cell.length_a   1.000
_cell.length_b   1.000
_cell.length_c   1.000
_cell.angle_alpha   90.00
_cell.angle_beta   90.00
_cell.angle_gamma   90.00
#
_symmetry.space_group_name_H-M   'P 1'
#
loop_
_entity.id
_entity.type
_entity.pdbx_description
1 polymer ?
#
loop_
_entity_poly.entity_id
_entity_poly.type
_entity_poly.pdbx_seq_one_letter_code
_entity_poly.pdbx_strand_id
1 'polypeptide(L)'
;MKVTQKKSLLILIIFSSMLLTSCKENYSNGEKVGNLIEFTQKGVWWDSWEGRLNMTQTGMNTSGEPFSFSFDNDRDNQDSLITLMKEAQVKGWKIKLRYHETWGFKNLFQNRGETDYFIDEVTVLDKNFANPLRNSFGGGGRQGRVVDTVFVVIDKSQLKKK
;
A
#
# COMPACT_ATOMS: atom_id res chain seq x y z
N MET A 1 -55.46 7.10 18.68
CA MET A 1 -54.10 7.67 18.47
C MET A 1 -52.95 6.73 18.81
N LYS A 2 -52.92 6.04 19.97
CA LYS A 2 -51.79 5.15 20.35
C LYS A 2 -51.52 3.99 19.38
N VAL A 3 -52.55 3.42 18.76
CA VAL A 3 -52.42 2.28 17.82
C VAL A 3 -51.79 2.71 16.49
N THR A 4 -52.14 3.88 15.97
CA THR A 4 -51.56 4.44 14.73
C THR A 4 -50.09 4.82 14.91
N GLN A 5 -49.74 5.35 16.09
CA GLN A 5 -48.35 5.62 16.49
C GLN A 5 -47.51 4.33 16.57
N LYS A 6 -48.02 3.26 17.18
CA LYS A 6 -47.33 1.95 17.23
C LYS A 6 -47.12 1.33 15.85
N LYS A 7 -48.09 1.44 14.94
CA LYS A 7 -47.97 0.96 13.56
C LYS A 7 -46.96 1.77 12.75
N SER A 8 -46.92 3.09 12.94
CA SER A 8 -45.92 3.98 12.31
C SER A 8 -44.49 3.65 12.78
N LEU A 9 -44.31 3.41 14.08
CA LEU A 9 -43.03 3.00 14.65
C LEU A 9 -42.54 1.65 14.07
N LEU A 10 -43.46 0.69 13.92
CA LEU A 10 -43.16 -0.61 13.32
C LEU A 10 -42.73 -0.50 11.85
N ILE A 11 -43.39 0.37 11.08
CA ILE A 11 -43.04 0.62 9.67
C ILE A 11 -41.65 1.29 9.58
N LEU A 12 -41.32 2.21 10.49
CA LEU A 12 -40.01 2.86 10.55
C LEU A 12 -38.89 1.85 10.85
N ILE A 13 -39.13 0.91 11.76
CA ILE A 13 -38.17 -0.15 12.12
C ILE A 13 -37.97 -1.11 10.94
N ILE A 14 -39.04 -1.50 10.25
CA ILE A 14 -38.96 -2.38 9.08
C ILE A 14 -38.23 -1.68 7.93
N PHE A 15 -38.52 -0.39 7.68
CA PHE A 15 -37.83 0.41 6.68
C PHE A 15 -36.33 0.59 7.00
N SER A 16 -36.01 0.85 8.28
CA SER A 16 -34.62 0.89 8.76
C SER A 16 -33.91 -0.45 8.58
N SER A 17 -34.58 -1.56 8.86
CA SER A 17 -34.01 -2.90 8.64
C SER A 17 -33.78 -3.21 7.17
N MET A 18 -34.67 -2.77 6.26
CA MET A 18 -34.49 -2.92 4.82
C MET A 18 -33.30 -2.12 4.28
N LEU A 19 -33.08 -0.90 4.80
CA LEU A 19 -31.91 -0.09 4.44
C LEU A 19 -30.59 -0.74 4.89
N LEU A 20 -30.59 -1.45 6.01
CA LEU A 20 -29.42 -2.20 6.51
C LEU A 20 -29.14 -3.49 5.72
N THR A 21 -30.13 -4.02 4.98
CA THR A 21 -29.99 -5.24 4.16
C THR A 21 -29.57 -4.97 2.71
N SER A 22 -29.14 -3.76 2.35
CA SER A 22 -28.61 -3.50 1.00
C SER A 22 -27.25 -4.20 0.83
N CYS A 23 -27.30 -5.45 0.37
CA CYS A 23 -26.25 -6.46 0.36
C CYS A 23 -25.20 -6.31 -0.74
N LYS A 24 -24.51 -5.16 -0.79
CA LYS A 24 -23.19 -5.09 -1.43
C LYS A 24 -22.19 -4.49 -0.47
N GLU A 25 -21.50 -5.38 0.25
CA GLU A 25 -20.39 -5.01 1.15
C GLU A 25 -19.21 -4.46 0.36
N ASN A 26 -18.87 -5.13 -0.74
CA ASN A 26 -17.81 -4.70 -1.64
C ASN A 26 -18.39 -3.74 -2.67
N TYR A 27 -18.18 -2.44 -2.45
CA TYR A 27 -18.54 -1.39 -3.38
C TYR A 27 -17.58 -1.36 -4.58
N SER A 28 -16.28 -1.38 -4.28
CA SER A 28 -15.22 -1.30 -5.29
C SER A 28 -14.03 -2.14 -4.86
N ASN A 29 -13.32 -2.73 -5.82
CA ASN A 29 -12.06 -3.43 -5.57
C ASN A 29 -10.97 -2.74 -6.38
N GLY A 30 -9.81 -2.52 -5.78
CA GLY A 30 -8.71 -1.84 -6.42
C GLY A 30 -7.35 -2.35 -5.98
N GLU A 31 -6.34 -1.94 -6.73
CA GLU A 31 -4.94 -2.21 -6.41
C GLU A 31 -4.15 -0.90 -6.42
N LYS A 32 -3.32 -0.69 -5.40
CA LYS A 32 -2.43 0.46 -5.31
C LYS A 32 -1.02 -0.02 -5.03
N VAL A 33 -0.05 0.65 -5.65
CA VAL A 33 1.37 0.34 -5.49
C VAL A 33 2.07 1.55 -4.93
N GLY A 34 2.93 1.34 -3.93
CA GLY A 34 3.62 2.43 -3.27
C GLY A 34 4.55 1.99 -2.15
N ASN A 35 5.01 2.97 -1.39
CA ASN A 35 5.84 2.77 -0.21
C ASN A 35 5.02 3.11 1.04
N LEU A 36 5.15 2.27 2.07
CA LEU A 36 4.47 2.46 3.35
C LEU A 36 5.19 3.56 4.14
N ILE A 37 4.44 4.58 4.56
CA ILE A 37 4.97 5.74 5.29
C ILE A 37 4.69 5.59 6.79
N GLU A 38 3.48 5.17 7.09
CA GLU A 38 2.95 5.09 8.44
C GLU A 38 2.08 3.83 8.54
N PHE A 39 2.22 3.13 9.65
CA PHE A 39 1.45 1.97 10.02
C PHE A 39 1.34 1.95 11.54
N THR A 40 0.15 2.20 12.05
CA THR A 40 -0.12 2.41 13.46
C THR A 40 -1.39 1.67 13.87
N GLN A 41 -1.46 1.26 15.13
CA GLN A 41 -2.68 0.74 15.73
C GLN A 41 -3.36 1.92 16.43
N LYS A 42 -4.58 2.27 16.01
CA LYS A 42 -5.33 3.38 16.59
C LYS A 42 -6.82 3.07 16.62
N GLY A 43 -7.52 3.65 17.58
CA GLY A 43 -8.94 3.40 17.82
C GLY A 43 -9.45 4.20 19.01
N VAL A 44 -10.71 4.60 18.99
CA VAL A 44 -11.37 5.25 20.16
C VAL A 44 -12.05 4.20 21.04
N TRP A 45 -12.75 3.25 20.40
CA TRP A 45 -13.51 2.19 21.06
C TRP A 45 -13.02 0.80 20.66
N TRP A 46 -12.60 0.64 19.40
CA TRP A 46 -11.96 -0.56 18.88
C TRP A 46 -10.66 -0.17 18.22
N ASP A 47 -9.58 -0.85 18.61
CA ASP A 47 -8.27 -0.65 17.99
C ASP A 47 -8.24 -1.36 16.63
N SER A 48 -7.97 -0.60 15.56
CA SER A 48 -7.72 -1.13 14.23
C SER A 48 -6.28 -0.83 13.80
N TRP A 49 -5.75 -1.64 12.88
CA TRP A 49 -4.48 -1.34 12.22
C TRP A 49 -4.73 -0.45 11.02
N GLU A 50 -4.06 0.70 11.00
CA GLU A 50 -4.24 1.77 10.04
C GLU A 50 -2.91 2.07 9.37
N GLY A 51 -2.93 2.34 8.07
CA GLY A 51 -1.72 2.63 7.33
C GLY A 51 -1.89 3.73 6.31
N ARG A 52 -0.76 4.37 5.95
CA ARG A 52 -0.69 5.40 4.91
C ARG A 52 0.37 5.02 3.89
N LEU A 53 -0.05 4.96 2.63
CA LEU A 53 0.79 4.57 1.49
C LEU A 53 1.05 5.77 0.59
N ASN A 54 2.32 6.07 0.31
CA ASN A 54 2.70 6.98 -0.77
C ASN A 54 2.61 6.22 -2.09
N MET A 55 1.63 6.57 -2.92
CA MET A 55 1.42 5.93 -4.21
C MET A 55 2.53 6.28 -5.20
N THR A 56 2.97 5.29 -5.98
CA THR A 56 3.95 5.46 -7.05
C THR A 56 3.39 4.89 -8.35
N GLN A 57 3.11 5.73 -9.35
CA GLN A 57 2.53 5.28 -10.63
C GLN A 57 3.60 4.97 -11.69
N THR A 58 4.76 5.65 -11.66
CA THR A 58 5.82 5.55 -12.68
C THR A 58 7.23 5.51 -12.08
N GLY A 59 7.36 5.06 -10.83
CA GLY A 59 8.64 5.05 -10.09
C GLY A 59 8.98 6.37 -9.40
N MET A 60 8.22 7.43 -9.65
CA MET A 60 8.20 8.65 -8.82
C MET A 60 7.03 8.58 -7.82
N ASN A 61 7.23 9.18 -6.64
CA ASN A 61 6.13 9.40 -5.70
C ASN A 61 5.13 10.36 -6.35
N THR A 62 3.86 9.98 -6.37
CA THR A 62 2.80 10.89 -6.80
C THR A 62 2.67 11.98 -5.75
N SER A 63 2.77 13.26 -6.13
CA SER A 63 2.63 14.43 -5.22
C SER A 63 1.21 14.62 -4.67
N GLY A 64 0.39 13.57 -4.67
CA GLY A 64 -0.98 13.58 -4.16
C GLY A 64 -1.03 13.23 -2.68
N GLU A 65 -2.24 13.22 -2.14
CA GLU A 65 -2.49 12.79 -0.77
C GLU A 65 -2.12 11.31 -0.58
N PRO A 66 -1.41 10.94 0.50
CA PRO A 66 -1.14 9.55 0.84
C PRO A 66 -2.44 8.75 0.94
N PHE A 67 -2.43 7.54 0.39
CA PHE A 67 -3.59 6.65 0.48
C PHE A 67 -3.67 6.05 1.89
N SER A 68 -4.71 6.43 2.63
CA SER A 68 -5.03 5.86 3.94
C SER A 68 -5.88 4.61 3.79
N PHE A 69 -5.57 3.58 4.57
CA PHE A 69 -6.27 2.31 4.57
C PHE A 69 -6.32 1.69 5.97
N SER A 70 -7.26 0.79 6.18
CA SER A 70 -7.49 0.08 7.44
C SER A 70 -7.42 -1.44 7.23
N PHE A 71 -7.15 -2.18 8.30
CA PHE A 71 -7.33 -3.63 8.35
C PHE A 71 -8.63 -3.95 9.07
N ASP A 72 -9.44 -4.82 8.45
CA ASP A 72 -10.74 -5.22 9.00
C ASP A 72 -10.55 -6.09 10.25
N ASN A 73 -10.97 -5.61 11.41
CA ASN A 73 -10.80 -6.32 12.68
C ASN A 73 -11.59 -7.65 12.75
N ASP A 74 -12.58 -7.85 11.87
CA ASP A 74 -13.40 -9.08 11.85
C ASP A 74 -12.69 -10.27 11.16
N ARG A 75 -11.45 -10.10 10.68
CA ARG A 75 -10.70 -11.14 9.97
C ARG A 75 -9.58 -11.74 10.82
N ASP A 76 -9.71 -13.03 11.13
CA ASP A 76 -8.77 -13.76 12.00
C ASP A 76 -7.37 -14.02 11.40
N ASN A 77 -7.20 -13.94 10.07
CA ASN A 77 -5.95 -14.28 9.38
C ASN A 77 -5.14 -13.04 8.93
N GLN A 78 -4.93 -12.09 9.84
CA GLN A 78 -4.23 -10.82 9.54
C GLN A 78 -2.84 -10.71 10.17
N ASP A 79 -2.51 -11.50 11.18
CA ASP A 79 -1.23 -11.38 11.91
C ASP A 79 0.00 -11.44 10.99
N SER A 80 -0.06 -12.32 9.98
CA SER A 80 1.00 -12.46 8.98
C SER A 80 1.16 -11.22 8.11
N LEU A 81 0.04 -10.60 7.71
CA LEU A 81 0.02 -9.37 6.92
C LEU A 81 0.49 -8.17 7.76
N ILE A 82 0.04 -8.06 9.01
CA ILE A 82 0.45 -7.01 9.95
C ILE A 82 1.96 -7.08 10.21
N THR A 83 2.51 -8.28 10.39
CA THR A 83 3.96 -8.48 10.58
C THR A 83 4.72 -8.08 9.32
N LEU A 84 4.24 -8.48 8.14
CA LEU A 84 4.81 -8.10 6.86
C LEU A 84 4.81 -6.58 6.66
N MET A 85 3.73 -5.89 7.05
CA MET A 85 3.61 -4.44 6.96
C MET A 85 4.58 -3.72 7.91
N LYS A 86 4.72 -4.20 9.15
CA LYS A 86 5.72 -3.68 10.10
C LYS A 86 7.14 -3.79 9.53
N GLU A 87 7.48 -4.94 8.94
CA GLU A 87 8.77 -5.11 8.28
C GLU A 87 8.94 -4.21 7.05
N ALA A 88 7.90 -4.09 6.23
CA ALA A 88 7.91 -3.25 5.04
C ALA A 88 8.12 -1.77 5.37
N GLN A 89 7.55 -1.29 6.49
CA GLN A 89 7.78 0.06 6.99
C GLN A 89 9.24 0.26 7.40
N VAL A 90 9.81 -0.63 8.21
CA VAL A 90 11.18 -0.50 8.72
C VAL A 90 12.20 -0.59 7.59
N LYS A 91 11.96 -1.46 6.61
CA LYS A 91 12.91 -1.71 5.50
C LYS A 91 12.63 -0.85 4.27
N GLY A 92 11.57 -0.04 4.26
CA GLY A 92 11.19 0.81 3.12
C GLY A 92 10.90 0.01 1.84
N TRP A 93 10.18 -1.11 1.97
CA TRP A 93 9.86 -1.96 0.82
C TRP A 93 8.80 -1.33 -0.07
N LYS A 94 8.90 -1.61 -1.38
CA LYS A 94 7.84 -1.29 -2.32
C LYS A 94 6.80 -2.40 -2.32
N ILE A 95 5.56 -2.06 -2.00
CA ILE A 95 4.46 -3.01 -1.84
C ILE A 95 3.29 -2.68 -2.78
N LYS A 96 2.56 -3.73 -3.15
CA LYS A 96 1.28 -3.67 -3.84
C LYS A 96 0.20 -4.10 -2.86
N LEU A 97 -0.78 -3.24 -2.65
CA LEU A 97 -1.93 -3.47 -1.79
C LEU A 97 -3.15 -3.71 -2.67
N ARG A 98 -3.84 -4.83 -2.43
CA ARG A 98 -5.18 -5.08 -2.96
C ARG A 98 -6.17 -4.72 -1.86
N TYR A 99 -7.10 -3.83 -2.18
CA TYR A 99 -8.08 -3.34 -1.23
C TYR A 99 -9.50 -3.49 -1.80
N HIS A 100 -10.45 -3.62 -0.90
CA HIS A 100 -11.86 -3.46 -1.18
C HIS A 100 -12.40 -2.25 -0.42
N GLU A 101 -13.30 -1.52 -1.05
CA GLU A 101 -13.98 -0.38 -0.49
C GLU A 101 -15.38 -0.82 -0.06
N THR A 102 -15.77 -0.47 1.16
CA THR A 102 -17.12 -0.73 1.66
C THR A 102 -17.96 0.53 1.64
N TRP A 103 -19.25 0.40 1.31
CA TRP A 103 -20.15 1.55 1.29
C TRP A 103 -20.61 1.90 2.72
N GLY A 104 -20.21 3.08 3.20
CA GLY A 104 -20.84 4.11 4.05
C GLY A 104 -21.82 3.80 5.20
N PHE A 105 -22.45 2.62 5.28
CA PHE A 105 -23.35 2.22 6.36
C PHE A 105 -22.82 1.04 7.19
N LYS A 106 -21.73 0.38 6.76
CA LYS A 106 -21.14 -0.76 7.50
C LYS A 106 -20.07 -0.34 8.50
N ASN A 107 -19.41 0.79 8.29
CA ASN A 107 -18.43 1.35 9.21
C ASN A 107 -18.99 2.48 10.10
N LEU A 108 -20.31 2.56 10.26
CA LEU A 108 -21.00 3.63 10.99
C LEU A 108 -20.57 3.74 12.47
N PHE A 109 -20.10 2.64 13.04
CA PHE A 109 -19.59 2.59 14.41
C PHE A 109 -18.07 2.64 14.50
N GLN A 110 -17.35 2.84 13.39
CA GLN A 110 -15.88 2.80 13.32
C GLN A 110 -15.28 1.55 13.99
N ASN A 111 -16.00 0.43 13.98
CA ASN A 111 -15.57 -0.80 14.66
C ASN A 111 -14.55 -1.59 13.84
N ARG A 112 -14.50 -1.37 12.52
CA ARG A 112 -13.61 -2.07 11.58
C ARG A 112 -12.42 -1.23 11.13
N GLY A 113 -12.45 0.09 11.34
CA GLY A 113 -11.36 1.00 10.99
C GLY A 113 -11.82 2.44 10.84
N GLU A 114 -10.88 3.36 10.67
CA GLU A 114 -11.18 4.78 10.41
C GLU A 114 -11.53 5.02 8.94
N THR A 115 -11.05 4.17 8.03
CA THR A 115 -11.29 4.29 6.59
C THR A 115 -12.27 3.24 6.08
N ASP A 116 -12.89 3.53 4.94
CA ASP A 116 -13.75 2.58 4.23
C ASP A 116 -12.96 1.66 3.28
N TYR A 117 -11.62 1.77 3.27
CA TYR A 117 -10.71 0.99 2.43
C TYR A 117 -10.02 -0.10 3.25
N PHE A 118 -10.42 -1.35 3.03
CA PHE A 118 -9.89 -2.50 3.75
C PHE A 118 -8.92 -3.31 2.90
N ILE A 119 -7.80 -3.72 3.50
CA ILE A 119 -6.75 -4.48 2.79
C ILE A 119 -7.09 -5.97 2.77
N ASP A 120 -7.14 -6.54 1.56
CA ASP A 120 -7.32 -7.97 1.36
C ASP A 120 -5.99 -8.73 1.33
N GLU A 121 -5.01 -8.15 0.64
CA GLU A 121 -3.75 -8.82 0.31
C GLU A 121 -2.61 -7.81 0.15
N VAL A 122 -1.42 -8.23 0.57
CA VAL A 122 -0.19 -7.46 0.51
C VAL A 122 0.85 -8.25 -0.27
N THR A 123 1.32 -7.70 -1.39
CA THR A 123 2.36 -8.31 -2.22
C THR A 123 3.60 -7.43 -2.22
N VAL A 124 4.74 -7.98 -1.80
CA VAL A 124 6.02 -7.24 -1.82
C VAL A 124 6.59 -7.30 -3.24
N LEU A 125 6.75 -6.12 -3.87
CA LEU A 125 7.29 -6.01 -5.22
C LEU A 125 8.82 -5.90 -5.21
N ASP A 126 9.37 -5.08 -4.31
CA ASP A 126 10.82 -4.89 -4.20
C ASP A 126 11.25 -4.71 -2.74
N LYS A 127 12.04 -5.68 -2.25
CA LYS A 127 12.62 -5.68 -0.90
C LYS A 127 13.88 -4.81 -0.77
N ASN A 128 14.49 -4.43 -1.90
CA ASN A 128 15.73 -3.68 -1.94
C ASN A 128 15.53 -2.24 -2.43
N PHE A 129 14.28 -1.79 -2.59
CA PHE A 129 13.97 -0.43 -3.06
C PHE A 129 14.69 0.66 -2.25
N ALA A 130 14.77 0.51 -0.93
CA ALA A 130 15.46 1.44 -0.04
C ALA A 130 17.01 1.35 -0.08
N ASN A 131 17.60 0.33 -0.70
CA ASN A 131 19.05 0.10 -0.76
C ASN A 131 19.56 0.14 -2.21
N PRO A 132 19.65 1.33 -2.83
CA PRO A 132 20.07 1.47 -4.22
C PRO A 132 21.49 0.94 -4.47
N LEU A 133 22.38 1.02 -3.46
CA LEU A 133 23.73 0.48 -3.52
C LEU A 133 23.72 -1.05 -3.74
N ARG A 134 22.84 -1.79 -3.07
CA ARG A 134 22.80 -3.25 -3.21
C ARG A 134 22.20 -3.69 -4.55
N ASN A 135 21.26 -2.93 -5.11
CA ASN A 135 20.75 -3.21 -6.47
C ASN A 135 21.75 -2.80 -7.56
N SER A 136 22.52 -1.71 -7.39
CA SER A 136 23.57 -1.31 -8.34
C SER A 136 24.81 -2.21 -8.29
N PHE A 137 25.17 -2.76 -7.13
CA PHE A 137 26.38 -3.59 -6.95
C PHE A 137 26.12 -5.10 -6.83
N GLY A 138 24.87 -5.53 -6.60
CA GLY A 138 24.49 -6.94 -6.41
C GLY A 138 23.93 -7.62 -7.65
N GLY A 139 23.66 -6.87 -8.73
CA GLY A 139 23.27 -7.42 -10.03
C GLY A 139 24.47 -7.92 -10.82
N GLY A 140 24.89 -9.16 -10.56
CA GLY A 140 25.70 -9.97 -11.47
C GLY A 140 26.95 -9.30 -12.09
N GLY A 141 28.06 -9.32 -11.35
CA GLY A 141 29.42 -9.57 -11.86
C GLY A 141 29.80 -9.08 -13.26
N ARG A 142 29.44 -7.87 -13.68
CA ARG A 142 30.13 -7.21 -14.80
C ARG A 142 31.30 -6.43 -14.24
N GLN A 143 32.32 -7.17 -13.83
CA GLN A 143 33.67 -6.66 -13.66
C GLN A 143 34.09 -6.14 -15.04
N GLY A 144 34.05 -4.83 -15.23
CA GLY A 144 34.54 -4.22 -16.47
C GLY A 144 36.01 -4.56 -16.62
N ARG A 145 36.33 -5.53 -17.49
CA ARG A 145 37.71 -5.86 -17.84
C ARG A 145 38.15 -4.84 -18.89
N VAL A 146 39.18 -4.05 -18.59
CA VAL A 146 39.87 -3.23 -19.58
C VAL A 146 40.43 -4.20 -20.64
N VAL A 147 39.88 -4.15 -21.86
CA VAL A 147 40.26 -5.10 -22.93
C VAL A 147 41.53 -4.64 -23.64
N ASP A 148 41.78 -3.33 -23.77
CA ASP A 148 42.92 -2.83 -24.54
C ASP A 148 43.67 -1.69 -23.83
N THR A 149 44.96 -1.88 -23.59
CA THR A 149 45.89 -0.80 -23.26
C THR A 149 46.61 -0.39 -24.53
N VAL A 150 46.23 0.74 -25.12
CA VAL A 150 46.94 1.28 -26.29
C VAL A 150 48.14 2.07 -25.81
N PHE A 151 49.35 1.58 -26.10
CA PHE A 151 50.58 2.33 -25.90
C PHE A 151 50.88 3.14 -27.17
N VAL A 152 50.86 4.46 -27.04
CA VAL A 152 51.34 5.35 -28.10
C VAL A 152 52.85 5.52 -27.94
N VAL A 153 53.63 4.84 -28.77
CA VAL A 153 55.08 5.02 -28.83
C VAL A 153 55.39 6.12 -29.85
N ILE A 154 55.82 7.28 -29.36
CA ILE A 154 56.25 8.39 -30.20
C ILE A 154 57.74 8.22 -30.50
N ASP A 155 58.07 7.85 -31.74
CA ASP A 155 59.45 7.86 -32.22
C ASP A 155 59.89 9.29 -32.56
N LYS A 156 60.85 9.81 -31.78
CA LYS A 156 61.43 11.14 -31.96
C LYS A 156 62.25 11.28 -33.25
N SER A 157 62.65 10.17 -33.87
CA SER A 157 63.40 10.18 -35.13
C SER A 157 62.55 10.68 -36.32
N GLN A 158 61.24 10.43 -36.27
CA GLN A 158 60.28 10.84 -37.30
C GLN A 158 59.89 12.32 -37.19
N LEU A 159 60.08 12.95 -36.02
CA LEU A 159 59.74 14.37 -35.80
C LEU A 159 60.73 15.35 -36.44
N LYS A 160 61.91 14.89 -36.87
CA LYS A 160 62.97 15.74 -37.44
C LYS A 160 63.04 15.71 -38.97
N LYS A 161 62.14 14.99 -39.65
CA LYS A 161 61.99 15.07 -41.11
C LYS A 161 60.87 16.06 -41.44
N LYS A 162 61.18 17.34 -41.39
CA LYS A 162 60.37 18.40 -42.01
C LYS A 162 61.30 19.43 -42.63
#